data_AF-A0A7Z9KX25-F1
#
_entry.id   AF-A0A7Z9KX25-F1
#
_cell.length_a   1.000
_cell.length_b   1.000
_cell.length_c   1.000
_cell.angle_alpha   90.00
_cell.angle_beta   90.00
_cell.angle_gamma   90.00
#
_symmetry.space_group_name_H-M   'P 1'
#
loop_
_entity.id
_entity.type
_entity.pdbx_description
1 polymer ?
#
loop_
_entity_poly.entity_id
_entity_poly.type
_entity_poly.pdbx_seq_one_letter_code
_entity_poly.pdbx_strand_id
1 'polypeptide(L)'
;MKTALVSLGRPGLILLSLFSIQCVSLGAAKDVKSGGDHVRGRAQEISLGQTHDDHVSTETGDHTDWKMFSVLEPTRVTIDLYWDNPSIKSKVYIKDQFGGVVFELPHRSGQRKDHWTDIKLREGEYYLQIVAKRGSSVYTIEITPEGSFSGRGGSRRSITRPE
;
A
#
# COMPACT_ATOMS: atom_id res chain seq x y z
N MET A 1 70.53 2.03 -12.27
CA MET A 1 71.39 1.56 -11.15
C MET A 1 70.88 2.16 -9.85
N LYS A 2 70.93 1.37 -8.77
CA LYS A 2 70.63 1.69 -7.36
C LYS A 2 69.14 1.80 -6.98
N THR A 3 68.62 1.19 -5.93
CA THR A 3 69.07 0.09 -5.05
C THR A 3 67.78 -0.40 -4.38
N ALA A 4 67.57 -1.72 -4.34
CA ALA A 4 66.50 -2.34 -3.56
C ALA A 4 66.78 -2.17 -2.05
N LEU A 5 65.73 -1.91 -1.26
CA LEU A 5 65.79 -2.01 0.19
C LEU A 5 64.63 -2.87 0.68
N VAL A 6 65.00 -4.10 1.03
CA VAL A 6 64.18 -5.09 1.74
C VAL A 6 64.04 -4.60 3.18
N SER A 7 62.80 -4.53 3.68
CA SER A 7 62.52 -4.33 5.11
C SER A 7 61.76 -5.53 5.64
N LEU A 8 62.39 -6.19 6.61
CA LEU A 8 61.92 -7.39 7.33
C LEU A 8 60.82 -7.06 8.34
N GLY A 9 60.07 -8.11 8.68
CA GLY A 9 58.82 -8.07 9.40
C GLY A 9 58.88 -7.59 10.85
N ARG A 10 57.67 -7.28 11.35
CA ARG A 10 57.35 -7.33 12.77
C ARG A 10 56.04 -8.12 12.93
N PRO A 11 56.03 -9.23 13.68
CA PRO A 11 54.80 -9.91 14.10
C PRO A 11 54.13 -9.08 15.20
N GLY A 12 53.21 -8.21 14.79
CA GLY A 12 52.46 -7.33 15.69
C GLY A 12 51.11 -7.92 16.05
N LEU A 13 51.05 -8.56 17.22
CA LEU A 13 49.94 -8.56 18.17
C LEU A 13 48.51 -8.57 17.56
N ILE A 14 47.88 -9.74 17.51
CA ILE A 14 46.44 -9.88 17.25
C ILE A 14 45.69 -9.30 18.46
N LEU A 15 45.26 -8.05 18.35
CA LEU A 15 44.36 -7.41 19.31
C LEU A 15 42.96 -7.96 19.03
N LEU A 16 42.54 -8.93 19.84
CA LEU A 16 41.20 -9.50 19.83
C LEU A 16 40.20 -8.43 20.30
N SER A 17 39.79 -7.56 19.39
CA SER A 17 38.73 -6.58 19.57
C SER A 17 37.43 -7.31 19.85
N LEU A 18 37.01 -7.38 21.12
CA LEU A 18 35.63 -7.65 21.51
C LEU A 18 34.74 -6.59 20.85
N PHE A 19 34.20 -6.91 19.67
CA PHE A 19 33.17 -6.12 19.04
C PHE A 19 31.89 -6.38 19.84
N SER A 20 31.58 -5.46 20.77
CA SER A 20 30.31 -5.45 21.49
C SER A 20 29.19 -5.35 20.45
N ILE A 21 28.46 -6.44 20.25
CA ILE A 21 27.23 -6.48 19.47
C ILE A 21 26.18 -5.69 20.25
N GLN A 22 26.18 -4.37 20.06
CA GLN A 22 25.08 -3.49 20.44
C GLN A 22 23.92 -3.82 19.50
N CYS A 23 23.14 -4.84 19.84
CA CYS A 23 21.89 -5.16 19.17
C CYS A 23 20.84 -4.11 19.56
N VAL A 24 20.97 -2.88 19.03
CA VAL A 24 19.93 -1.86 19.14
C VAL A 24 18.92 -2.12 18.04
N SER A 25 17.97 -3.02 18.31
CA SER A 25 16.77 -3.16 17.49
C SER A 25 15.51 -2.98 18.32
N LEU A 26 15.37 -1.82 18.98
CA LEU A 26 14.09 -1.38 19.55
C LEU A 26 13.38 -0.43 18.57
N GLY A 27 13.13 -0.94 17.36
CA GLY A 27 12.34 -0.29 16.32
C GLY A 27 10.92 -0.85 16.17
N ALA A 28 10.50 -1.75 17.07
CA ALA A 28 9.16 -2.32 17.12
C ALA A 28 8.40 -1.63 18.26
N ALA A 29 7.23 -1.03 18.08
CA ALA A 29 6.19 -1.42 17.15
C ALA A 29 5.28 -0.22 16.83
N LYS A 30 5.47 0.35 15.64
CA LYS A 30 4.36 1.04 14.96
C LYS A 30 3.52 -0.09 14.34
N ASP A 31 2.21 -0.06 14.51
CA ASP A 31 1.25 -1.03 13.91
C ASP A 31 0.86 -2.25 14.78
N VAL A 32 1.01 -2.17 16.12
CA VAL A 32 0.55 -3.24 17.05
C VAL A 32 -0.96 -3.50 16.96
N LYS A 33 -1.75 -2.50 16.55
CA LYS A 33 -3.21 -2.59 16.49
C LYS A 33 -3.80 -2.59 15.09
N SER A 34 -2.98 -2.57 14.03
CA SER A 34 -3.41 -2.63 12.61
C SER A 34 -3.95 -4.00 12.17
N GLY A 35 -4.57 -4.75 13.08
CA GLY A 35 -5.09 -6.08 12.76
C GLY A 35 -4.09 -7.00 12.04
N GLY A 36 -4.62 -7.81 11.13
CA GLY A 36 -3.83 -8.78 10.37
C GLY A 36 -3.06 -8.15 9.21
N ASP A 37 -3.56 -7.07 8.62
CA ASP A 37 -3.18 -6.56 7.30
C ASP A 37 -2.19 -5.39 7.33
N HIS A 38 -1.57 -5.14 8.48
CA HIS A 38 -0.47 -4.19 8.66
C HIS A 38 0.79 -4.46 7.82
N VAL A 39 0.90 -5.66 7.26
CA VAL A 39 1.99 -6.09 6.37
C VAL A 39 1.45 -6.61 5.06
N ARG A 40 2.18 -6.34 3.96
CA ARG A 40 1.85 -6.78 2.60
C ARG A 40 1.48 -8.27 2.50
N GLY A 41 2.21 -9.14 3.20
CA GLY A 41 1.98 -10.60 3.16
C GLY A 41 0.69 -11.07 3.83
N ARG A 42 -0.06 -10.14 4.44
CA ARG A 42 -1.38 -10.38 5.03
C ARG A 42 -2.42 -9.37 4.53
N ALA A 43 -2.15 -8.76 3.37
CA ALA A 43 -3.07 -7.82 2.76
C ALA A 43 -4.46 -8.45 2.59
N GLN A 44 -5.50 -7.69 2.92
CA GLN A 44 -6.88 -8.15 2.74
C GLN A 44 -7.23 -8.15 1.24
N GLU A 45 -7.71 -9.27 0.73
CA GLU A 45 -8.19 -9.36 -0.65
C GLU A 45 -9.48 -8.56 -0.84
N ILE A 46 -9.52 -7.74 -1.89
CA ILE A 46 -10.68 -6.94 -2.31
C ILE A 46 -11.02 -7.22 -3.77
N SER A 47 -12.31 -7.14 -4.12
CA SER A 47 -12.78 -7.38 -5.48
C SER A 47 -12.93 -6.07 -6.25
N LEU A 48 -12.50 -6.06 -7.51
CA LEU A 48 -12.72 -4.92 -8.39
C LEU A 48 -14.23 -4.67 -8.61
N GLY A 49 -14.64 -3.40 -8.58
CA GLY A 49 -16.03 -2.96 -8.69
C GLY A 49 -16.88 -3.15 -7.43
N GLN A 50 -16.27 -3.50 -6.29
CA GLN A 50 -16.93 -3.55 -5.00
C GLN A 50 -16.39 -2.47 -4.06
N THR A 51 -17.27 -1.98 -3.19
CA THR A 51 -16.89 -1.06 -2.11
C THR A 51 -16.37 -1.87 -0.91
N HIS A 52 -15.27 -1.40 -0.32
CA HIS A 52 -14.70 -1.97 0.89
C HIS A 52 -14.41 -0.85 1.88
N ASP A 53 -14.81 -1.02 3.13
CA ASP A 53 -14.49 -0.10 4.22
C ASP A 53 -13.42 -0.66 5.16
N ASP A 54 -12.61 0.23 5.72
CA ASP A 54 -11.69 -0.08 6.81
C ASP A 54 -11.29 1.19 7.58
N HIS A 55 -10.34 1.09 8.50
CA HIS A 55 -9.93 2.16 9.39
C HIS A 55 -8.41 2.23 9.55
N VAL A 56 -7.86 3.43 9.38
CA VAL A 56 -6.47 3.74 9.77
C VAL A 56 -6.44 4.81 10.86
N SER A 57 -5.52 4.68 11.81
CA SER A 57 -5.31 5.65 12.89
C SER A 57 -3.87 5.69 13.41
N THR A 58 -3.25 6.86 13.34
CA THR A 58 -1.96 7.08 13.99
C THR A 58 -2.04 7.05 15.53
N GLU A 59 -3.21 7.31 16.12
CA GLU A 59 -3.39 7.40 17.57
C GLU A 59 -3.47 6.01 18.22
N THR A 60 -4.12 5.06 17.56
CA THR A 60 -4.25 3.69 18.08
C THR A 60 -3.06 2.82 17.68
N GLY A 61 -2.10 3.37 16.94
CA GLY A 61 -0.96 2.62 16.44
C GLY A 61 -1.38 1.71 15.29
N ASP A 62 -2.23 2.24 14.41
CA ASP A 62 -2.78 1.59 13.24
C ASP A 62 -2.46 2.42 11.97
N HIS A 63 -1.20 2.46 11.55
CA HIS A 63 -0.75 3.45 10.57
C HIS A 63 -0.90 2.99 9.12
N THR A 64 -1.04 1.68 8.87
CA THR A 64 -0.91 1.12 7.54
C THR A 64 -1.89 -0.01 7.31
N ASP A 65 -2.69 0.12 6.25
CA ASP A 65 -3.54 -0.96 5.74
C ASP A 65 -3.05 -1.40 4.36
N TRP A 66 -3.09 -2.70 4.14
CA TRP A 66 -2.76 -3.31 2.85
C TRP A 66 -3.97 -4.03 2.29
N LYS A 67 -4.38 -3.65 1.08
CA LYS A 67 -5.40 -4.37 0.30
C LYS A 67 -4.75 -5.00 -0.93
N MET A 68 -5.19 -6.19 -1.32
CA MET A 68 -4.71 -6.91 -2.49
C MET A 68 -5.85 -7.09 -3.49
N PHE A 69 -5.56 -6.92 -4.78
CA PHE A 69 -6.51 -7.20 -5.85
C PHE A 69 -5.78 -7.72 -7.08
N SER A 70 -6.50 -8.49 -7.89
CA SER A 70 -5.98 -9.10 -9.12
C SER A 70 -6.57 -8.45 -10.36
N VAL A 71 -5.71 -8.14 -11.32
CA VAL A 71 -6.08 -7.66 -12.65
C VAL A 71 -5.90 -8.83 -13.62
N LEU A 72 -7.00 -9.33 -14.19
CA LEU A 72 -6.97 -10.51 -15.07
C LEU A 72 -6.58 -10.16 -16.52
N GLU A 73 -6.86 -8.93 -16.94
CA GLU A 73 -6.54 -8.43 -18.28
C GLU A 73 -6.06 -6.98 -18.16
N PRO A 74 -5.09 -6.52 -19.00
CA PRO A 74 -4.65 -5.14 -18.99
C PRO A 74 -5.82 -4.16 -19.11
N THR A 75 -5.96 -3.27 -18.14
CA THR A 75 -7.11 -2.37 -18.03
C THR A 75 -6.70 -1.01 -17.47
N ARG A 76 -7.58 -0.04 -17.61
CA ARG A 76 -7.50 1.24 -16.89
C ARG A 76 -8.44 1.14 -15.70
N VAL A 77 -8.05 1.67 -14.55
CA VAL A 77 -8.93 1.68 -13.37
C VAL A 77 -9.21 3.11 -12.92
N THR A 78 -10.37 3.28 -12.30
CA THR A 78 -10.74 4.43 -11.50
C THR A 78 -10.72 4.01 -10.04
N ILE A 79 -10.15 4.84 -9.17
CA ILE A 79 -10.15 4.62 -7.73
C ILE A 79 -10.89 5.78 -7.07
N ASP A 80 -11.92 5.42 -6.32
CA ASP A 80 -12.65 6.31 -5.44
C ASP A 80 -12.34 5.96 -3.99
N LEU A 81 -11.87 6.94 -3.21
CA LEU A 81 -11.56 6.76 -1.80
C LEU A 81 -12.25 7.84 -0.98
N TYR A 82 -13.17 7.44 -0.12
CA TYR A 82 -13.93 8.32 0.75
C TYR A 82 -13.36 8.27 2.16
N TRP A 83 -13.25 9.43 2.80
CA TRP A 83 -12.74 9.61 4.16
C TRP A 83 -13.85 10.17 5.06
N ASP A 84 -14.20 9.44 6.10
CA ASP A 84 -15.15 9.92 7.12
C ASP A 84 -14.60 11.17 7.84
N ASN A 85 -13.29 11.15 8.13
CA ASN A 85 -12.54 12.29 8.64
C ASN A 85 -11.62 12.87 7.55
N PRO A 86 -12.03 13.93 6.84
CA PRO A 86 -11.22 14.54 5.79
C PRO A 86 -9.95 15.23 6.32
N SER A 87 -9.81 15.45 7.64
CA SER A 87 -8.62 16.10 8.20
C SER A 87 -7.42 15.16 8.35
N ILE A 88 -7.59 13.87 8.06
CA ILE A 88 -6.50 12.90 8.04
C ILE A 88 -5.39 13.36 7.09
N LYS A 89 -4.14 13.08 7.45
CA LYS A 89 -3.01 13.15 6.53
C LYS A 89 -2.64 11.73 6.16
N SER A 90 -2.90 11.34 4.92
CA SER A 90 -2.60 10.00 4.42
C SER A 90 -1.76 10.04 3.14
N LYS A 91 -1.15 8.91 2.81
CA LYS A 91 -0.59 8.62 1.49
C LYS A 91 -1.13 7.29 1.00
N VAL A 92 -1.47 7.22 -0.27
CA VAL A 92 -1.97 6.00 -0.89
C VAL A 92 -1.02 5.58 -2.01
N TYR A 93 -0.72 4.29 -2.11
CA TYR A 93 0.17 3.75 -3.14
C TYR A 93 -0.49 2.55 -3.80
N ILE A 94 -0.29 2.40 -5.11
CA ILE A 94 -0.47 1.13 -5.80
C ILE A 94 0.91 0.53 -6.02
N LYS A 95 1.10 -0.71 -5.60
CA LYS A 95 2.33 -1.47 -5.77
C LYS A 95 2.08 -2.75 -6.54
N ASP A 96 3.07 -3.20 -7.29
CA ASP A 96 3.05 -4.51 -7.93
C ASP A 96 3.37 -5.64 -6.93
N GLN A 97 3.30 -6.88 -7.41
CA GLN A 97 3.63 -8.09 -6.64
C GLN A 97 5.05 -8.11 -6.06
N PHE A 98 5.99 -7.37 -6.65
CA PHE A 98 7.38 -7.27 -6.17
C PHE A 98 7.54 -6.14 -5.13
N GLY A 99 6.52 -5.29 -4.94
CA GLY A 99 6.54 -4.12 -4.06
C GLY A 99 7.04 -2.84 -4.73
N GLY A 100 7.24 -2.86 -6.05
CA GLY A 100 7.54 -1.66 -6.83
C GLY A 100 6.34 -0.72 -6.82
N VAL A 101 6.56 0.58 -6.61
CA VAL A 101 5.49 1.58 -6.65
C VAL A 101 5.13 1.85 -8.10
N VAL A 102 3.88 1.54 -8.46
CA VAL A 102 3.32 1.81 -9.78
C VAL A 102 2.68 3.20 -9.80
N PHE A 103 1.97 3.57 -8.73
CA PHE A 103 1.36 4.89 -8.56
C PHE A 103 1.47 5.38 -7.10
N GLU A 104 1.74 6.67 -6.94
CA GLU A 104 1.54 7.41 -5.68
C GLU A 104 0.31 8.31 -5.84
N LEU A 105 -0.67 8.12 -4.97
CA LEU A 105 -1.99 8.73 -5.01
C LEU A 105 -2.09 9.72 -3.83
N PRO A 106 -1.92 11.03 -4.06
CA PRO A 106 -1.84 12.01 -2.99
C PRO A 106 -3.24 12.32 -2.44
N HIS A 107 -3.43 12.20 -1.13
CA HIS A 107 -4.60 12.72 -0.44
C HIS A 107 -4.40 14.21 -0.11
N ARG A 108 -5.42 15.04 -0.38
CA ARG A 108 -5.43 16.45 0.02
C ARG A 108 -6.22 16.61 1.32
N SER A 109 -5.53 16.92 2.42
CA SER A 109 -6.18 17.16 3.72
C SER A 109 -7.30 18.20 3.59
N GLY A 110 -8.47 17.89 4.14
CA GLY A 110 -9.72 18.63 4.02
C GLY A 110 -10.68 18.08 2.96
N GLN A 111 -10.22 17.20 2.07
CA GLN A 111 -11.03 16.58 1.03
C GLN A 111 -11.70 15.30 1.55
N ARG A 112 -13.02 15.14 1.34
CA ARG A 112 -13.76 13.93 1.77
C ARG A 112 -13.65 12.76 0.79
N LYS A 113 -13.33 13.03 -0.47
CA LYS A 113 -13.26 12.01 -1.53
C LYS A 113 -12.05 12.29 -2.40
N ASP A 114 -11.13 11.35 -2.49
CA ASP A 114 -10.15 11.33 -3.57
C ASP A 114 -10.68 10.52 -4.76
N HIS A 115 -10.38 11.00 -5.95
CA HIS A 115 -10.83 10.41 -7.21
C HIS A 115 -9.66 10.43 -8.20
N TRP A 116 -9.22 9.25 -8.60
CA TRP A 116 -8.14 9.08 -9.57
C TRP A 116 -8.62 8.22 -10.73
N THR A 117 -8.43 8.71 -11.95
CA THR A 117 -8.86 8.04 -13.19
C THR A 117 -7.67 7.69 -14.07
N ASP A 118 -7.92 6.90 -15.10
CA ASP A 118 -6.94 6.55 -16.15
C ASP A 118 -5.69 5.81 -15.66
N ILE A 119 -5.78 5.10 -14.53
CA ILE A 119 -4.67 4.33 -13.95
C ILE A 119 -4.49 3.05 -14.77
N LYS A 120 -3.47 3.00 -15.63
CA LYS A 120 -3.17 1.84 -16.47
C LYS A 120 -2.50 0.74 -15.66
N LEU A 121 -3.15 -0.42 -15.57
CA LEU A 121 -2.61 -1.63 -14.94
C LEU A 121 -2.48 -2.75 -15.98
N ARG A 122 -1.40 -3.52 -15.87
CA ARG A 122 -1.22 -4.77 -16.64
C ARG A 122 -1.88 -5.93 -15.88
N GLU A 123 -2.04 -7.06 -16.54
CA GLU A 123 -2.38 -8.32 -15.86
C GLU A 123 -1.39 -8.61 -14.71
N GLY A 124 -1.92 -9.02 -13.55
CA GLY A 124 -1.13 -9.38 -12.37
C GLY A 124 -1.78 -8.98 -11.05
N GLU A 125 -1.08 -9.29 -9.96
CA GLU A 125 -1.47 -8.91 -8.60
C GLU A 125 -0.94 -7.53 -8.22
N TYR A 126 -1.79 -6.74 -7.57
CA TYR A 126 -1.45 -5.42 -7.07
C TYR A 126 -1.84 -5.28 -5.61
N TYR A 127 -1.13 -4.38 -4.95
CA TYR A 127 -1.31 -4.06 -3.55
C TYR A 127 -1.58 -2.58 -3.41
N LEU A 128 -2.72 -2.24 -2.83
CA LEU A 128 -2.99 -0.89 -2.37
C LEU A 128 -2.46 -0.75 -0.95
N GLN A 129 -1.57 0.22 -0.74
CA GLN A 129 -1.08 0.58 0.58
C GLN A 129 -1.65 1.93 0.98
N ILE A 130 -2.42 1.97 2.06
CA ILE A 130 -2.94 3.20 2.66
C ILE A 130 -2.15 3.48 3.93
N VAL A 131 -1.53 4.66 4.02
CA VAL A 131 -0.65 5.02 5.14
C VAL A 131 -1.13 6.30 5.81
N ALA A 132 -1.62 6.20 7.03
CA ALA A 132 -1.89 7.35 7.89
C ALA A 132 -0.57 7.95 8.40
N LYS A 133 -0.36 9.23 8.11
CA LYS A 133 0.77 10.04 8.60
C LYS A 133 0.40 10.86 9.82
N ARG A 134 -0.87 11.23 9.96
CA ARG A 134 -1.43 11.92 11.13
C ARG A 134 -2.95 11.84 11.12
N GLY A 135 -3.53 11.61 12.29
CA GLY A 135 -4.98 11.53 12.50
C GLY A 135 -5.51 10.11 12.26
N SER A 136 -6.83 10.01 12.19
CA SER A 136 -7.58 8.77 12.04
C SER A 136 -8.81 8.97 11.16
N SER A 137 -9.18 7.93 10.41
CA SER A 137 -10.40 7.93 9.59
C SER A 137 -10.81 6.50 9.29
N VAL A 138 -12.11 6.23 9.38
CA VAL A 138 -12.72 5.18 8.57
C VAL A 138 -12.70 5.65 7.12
N TYR A 139 -12.42 4.76 6.19
CA TYR A 139 -12.45 5.04 4.77
C TYR A 139 -13.27 4.00 4.03
N THR A 140 -13.77 4.37 2.86
CA THR A 140 -14.41 3.44 1.92
C THR A 140 -13.74 3.56 0.57
N ILE A 141 -13.31 2.45 0.00
CA ILE A 141 -12.65 2.39 -1.30
C ILE A 141 -13.46 1.59 -2.31
N GLU A 142 -13.45 2.05 -3.55
CA GLU A 142 -13.87 1.30 -4.73
C GLU A 142 -12.80 1.40 -5.82
N ILE A 143 -12.46 0.26 -6.45
CA ILE A 143 -11.56 0.20 -7.61
C ILE A 143 -12.37 -0.32 -8.80
N THR A 144 -12.76 0.57 -9.71
CA THR A 144 -13.61 0.25 -10.86
C THR A 144 -12.77 0.10 -12.13
N PRO A 145 -12.74 -1.07 -12.78
CA PRO A 145 -12.07 -1.21 -14.07
C PRO A 145 -12.88 -0.53 -15.18
N GLU A 146 -12.20 0.18 -16.08
CA GLU A 146 -12.79 0.73 -17.29
C GLU A 146 -13.32 -0.40 -18.18
N GLY A 147 -14.56 -0.27 -18.66
CA GLY A 147 -15.24 -1.31 -19.42
C GLY A 147 -15.92 -2.39 -18.55
N SER A 148 -15.64 -2.43 -17.24
CA SER A 148 -16.37 -3.28 -16.31
C SER A 148 -17.58 -2.52 -15.77
N PHE A 149 -18.72 -2.73 -16.43
CA PHE A 149 -20.12 -2.39 -16.08
C PHE A 149 -20.88 -1.62 -17.16
N SER A 150 -21.33 -2.37 -18.17
CA SER A 150 -22.58 -2.06 -18.90
C SER A 150 -23.52 -3.28 -19.05
N GLY A 151 -23.27 -4.40 -18.36
CA GLY A 151 -23.97 -5.65 -18.68
C GLY A 151 -24.28 -6.59 -17.51
N ARG A 152 -25.12 -6.18 -16.55
CA ARG A 152 -26.07 -7.04 -15.79
C ARG A 152 -26.68 -6.28 -14.61
N GLY A 153 -27.54 -5.32 -14.90
CA GLY A 153 -28.28 -4.58 -13.89
C GLY A 153 -29.65 -4.18 -14.42
N GLY A 154 -30.53 -5.17 -14.59
CA GLY A 154 -31.96 -4.94 -14.84
C GLY A 154 -32.32 -4.75 -16.31
N SER A 155 -32.56 -5.86 -17.02
CA SER A 155 -33.67 -5.85 -17.98
C SER A 155 -34.93 -5.55 -17.18
N ARG A 156 -35.27 -4.27 -17.09
CA ARG A 156 -36.59 -3.80 -16.68
C ARG A 156 -37.52 -4.36 -17.75
N ARG A 157 -38.04 -5.56 -17.54
CA ARG A 157 -39.20 -6.03 -18.29
C ARG A 157 -40.28 -5.00 -18.01
N SER A 158 -40.51 -4.12 -18.98
CA SER A 158 -41.74 -3.36 -19.07
C SER A 158 -42.85 -4.41 -19.10
N ILE A 159 -43.47 -4.64 -17.94
CA ILE A 159 -44.73 -5.35 -17.85
C ILE A 159 -45.74 -4.42 -18.50
N THR A 160 -45.95 -4.59 -19.80
CA THR A 160 -47.10 -4.03 -20.48
C THR A 160 -48.32 -4.68 -19.85
N ARG A 161 -49.06 -3.91 -19.06
CA ARG A 161 -50.35 -4.31 -18.48
C ARG A 161 -51.36 -4.40 -19.64
N PRO A 162 -51.94 -5.59 -19.93
CA PRO A 162 -53.07 -5.65 -20.86
C PRO A 162 -54.29 -4.97 -20.21
N GLU A 163 -55.04 -4.22 -21.02
CA GLU A 163 -56.33 -3.61 -20.68
C GLU A 163 -57.42 -4.66 -20.45
#